data_AF-A0A1M4Y7G8-F1
#
_entry.id   AF-A0A1M4Y7G8-F1
#
_cell.length_a   1.000
_cell.length_b   1.000
_cell.length_c   1.000
_cell.angle_alpha   90.00
_cell.angle_beta   90.00
_cell.angle_gamma   90.00
#
_symmetry.space_group_name_H-M   'P 1'
#
loop_
_entity.id
_entity.type
_entity.pdbx_description
1 polymer ?
#
loop_
_entity_poly.entity_id
_entity_poly.type
_entity_poly.pdbx_seq_one_letter_code
_entity_poly.pdbx_strand_id
1 'polypeptide(L)'
;MAMTGLSGTMAFAADLYVRNAGAGGAYSTVSAAITAASDGDRIIIQPKTNGTAYVENLTINKSLTFVSETSYNKYFIQGTITINPAAGRVVNISSLSSGNFTIYNVVASGPSTGGRTTINLYNCYLNNVNTNQTNTTTNISGSTVSGGISFSHGRITANKAQSISANSTTTDTVLATTDIEVYGNKSDFGLTHSQSNYNFKFYNNFCRGVFVYAIKTGSANEIINNTIYDPNGGDVAPFFINLNNGNTGNIAIMNNAASFVVGATNVCIKNNNNATVTASYNVFTNPFVTEGTMTQSNNSGSVNMNFNNTDYTISGMNADAGNPDVSYTDLDLTRNDAGHYGGSNSWANYWPADSGGKPQVNYLVTPRTISSGTLNITGSGFSK
;
A
#
# COMPACT_ATOMS: atom_id res chain seq x y z
N MET A 1 -20.86 -36.46 -41.57
CA MET A 1 -20.89 -35.34 -40.61
C MET A 1 -19.49 -35.18 -40.06
N ALA A 2 -18.78 -34.14 -40.49
CA ALA A 2 -17.40 -33.89 -40.09
C ALA A 2 -17.39 -33.19 -38.72
N MET A 3 -16.69 -33.79 -37.75
CA MET A 3 -16.30 -33.13 -36.52
C MET A 3 -15.26 -32.06 -36.87
N THR A 4 -15.66 -30.79 -36.85
CA THR A 4 -14.73 -29.66 -36.83
C THR A 4 -14.06 -29.61 -35.47
N GLY A 5 -12.82 -30.09 -35.41
CA GLY A 5 -11.97 -30.01 -34.23
C GLY A 5 -11.75 -28.56 -33.83
N LEU A 6 -12.04 -28.25 -32.57
CA LEU A 6 -11.70 -27.02 -31.89
C LEU A 6 -10.17 -26.98 -31.69
N SER A 7 -9.42 -26.65 -32.73
CA SER A 7 -8.01 -26.30 -32.59
C SER A 7 -7.91 -24.88 -32.05
N GLY A 8 -8.22 -24.71 -30.76
CA GLY A 8 -7.80 -23.53 -30.02
C GLY A 8 -6.29 -23.58 -29.89
N THR A 9 -5.57 -22.86 -30.75
CA THR A 9 -4.16 -22.57 -30.53
C THR A 9 -4.06 -21.88 -29.17
N MET A 10 -3.48 -22.53 -28.17
CA MET A 10 -3.11 -21.85 -26.94
C MET A 10 -2.10 -20.77 -27.35
N ALA A 11 -2.54 -19.51 -27.35
CA ALA A 11 -1.64 -18.39 -27.57
C ALA A 11 -0.66 -18.38 -26.40
N PHE A 12 0.62 -18.64 -26.69
CA PHE A 12 1.67 -18.45 -25.70
C PHE A 12 1.83 -16.96 -25.44
N ALA A 13 2.05 -16.59 -24.18
CA ALA A 13 2.41 -15.23 -23.82
C ALA A 13 3.64 -14.80 -24.64
N ALA A 14 3.50 -13.73 -25.41
CA ALA A 14 4.54 -13.18 -26.26
C ALA A 14 5.27 -12.02 -25.56
N ASP A 15 6.51 -11.80 -26.00
CA ASP A 15 7.30 -10.64 -25.61
C ASP A 15 7.28 -9.60 -26.73
N LEU A 16 6.73 -8.43 -26.44
CA LEU A 16 6.67 -7.29 -27.37
C LEU A 16 7.66 -6.23 -26.90
N TYR A 17 8.70 -6.00 -27.70
CA TYR A 17 9.71 -5.00 -27.40
C TYR A 17 9.28 -3.60 -27.86
N VAL A 18 9.51 -2.60 -27.02
CA VAL A 18 9.33 -1.18 -27.35
C VAL A 18 10.68 -0.49 -27.24
N ARG A 19 11.14 0.12 -28.33
CA ARG A 19 12.42 0.82 -28.40
C ARG A 19 12.28 2.13 -29.15
N ASN A 20 13.20 3.06 -28.90
CA ASN A 20 13.20 4.36 -29.56
C ASN A 20 13.21 4.20 -31.08
N ALA A 21 12.27 4.88 -31.76
CA ALA A 21 12.06 4.79 -33.21
C ALA A 21 11.86 3.36 -33.78
N GLY A 22 11.50 2.37 -32.95
CA GLY A 22 11.29 0.99 -33.39
C GLY A 22 12.59 0.24 -33.74
N ALA A 23 13.71 0.62 -33.11
CA ALA A 23 15.01 0.03 -33.37
C ALA A 23 15.00 -1.51 -33.29
N GLY A 24 15.58 -2.17 -34.30
CA GLY A 24 15.67 -3.63 -34.36
C GLY A 24 14.34 -4.34 -34.64
N GLY A 25 13.35 -3.65 -35.22
CA GLY A 25 12.03 -4.22 -35.52
C GLY A 25 11.05 -4.18 -34.35
N ALA A 26 11.39 -3.46 -33.27
CA ALA A 26 10.53 -3.24 -32.12
C ALA A 26 9.39 -2.26 -32.42
N TYR A 27 8.40 -2.19 -31.54
CA TYR A 27 7.40 -1.13 -31.57
C TYR A 27 8.03 0.22 -31.19
N SER A 28 7.61 1.29 -31.87
CA SER A 28 8.11 2.65 -31.60
C SER A 28 7.39 3.35 -30.43
N THR A 29 6.22 2.85 -30.04
CA THR A 29 5.41 3.34 -28.91
C THR A 29 4.86 2.18 -28.09
N VAL A 30 4.57 2.44 -26.82
CA VAL A 30 3.95 1.46 -25.93
C VAL A 30 2.50 1.20 -26.33
N SER A 31 1.77 2.22 -26.79
CA SER A 31 0.40 2.08 -27.28
C SER A 31 0.29 1.14 -28.49
N ALA A 32 1.27 1.16 -29.40
CA ALA A 32 1.31 0.23 -30.53
C ALA A 32 1.52 -1.22 -30.06
N ALA A 33 2.41 -1.43 -29.08
CA ALA A 33 2.60 -2.75 -28.47
C ALA A 33 1.34 -3.23 -27.73
N ILE A 34 0.67 -2.38 -26.95
CA ILE A 34 -0.60 -2.71 -26.29
C ILE A 34 -1.67 -3.12 -27.31
N THR A 35 -1.73 -2.44 -28.45
CA THR A 35 -2.70 -2.75 -29.52
C THR A 35 -2.46 -4.14 -30.08
N ALA A 36 -1.20 -4.48 -30.35
CA ALA A 36 -0.79 -5.78 -30.90
C ALA A 36 -0.83 -6.94 -29.89
N ALA A 37 -0.71 -6.65 -28.59
CA ALA A 37 -0.67 -7.66 -27.53
C ALA A 37 -1.99 -8.43 -27.36
N SER A 38 -1.90 -9.62 -26.78
CA SER A 38 -3.00 -10.44 -26.25
C SER A 38 -2.94 -10.53 -24.72
N ASP A 39 -3.99 -11.03 -24.08
CA ASP A 39 -3.96 -11.30 -22.63
C ASP A 39 -2.83 -12.28 -22.29
N GLY A 40 -2.04 -11.94 -21.27
CA GLY A 40 -0.88 -12.71 -20.82
C GLY A 40 0.47 -12.21 -21.34
N ASP A 41 0.49 -11.35 -22.37
CA ASP A 41 1.73 -10.86 -22.99
C ASP A 41 2.55 -9.95 -22.08
N ARG A 42 3.85 -9.88 -22.38
CA ARG A 42 4.79 -8.96 -21.75
C ARG A 42 5.21 -7.88 -22.73
N ILE A 43 5.19 -6.63 -22.28
CA ILE A 43 5.71 -5.48 -23.01
C ILE A 43 7.02 -5.05 -22.35
N ILE A 44 8.12 -5.24 -23.06
CA ILE A 44 9.48 -4.97 -22.60
C ILE A 44 9.92 -3.63 -23.19
N ILE A 45 10.12 -2.64 -22.33
CA ILE A 45 10.30 -1.24 -22.75
C ILE A 45 11.72 -0.78 -22.48
N GLN A 46 12.44 -0.36 -23.51
CA GLN A 46 13.76 0.25 -23.37
C GLN A 46 13.65 1.65 -22.77
N PRO A 47 14.28 1.93 -21.63
CA PRO A 47 14.52 3.31 -21.20
C PRO A 47 15.31 4.05 -22.27
N LYS A 48 14.82 5.20 -22.75
CA LYS A 48 15.52 5.96 -23.80
C LYS A 48 16.86 6.43 -23.26
N THR A 49 17.93 6.21 -24.03
CA THR A 49 19.32 6.50 -23.62
C THR A 49 19.55 7.97 -23.23
N ASN A 50 18.81 8.89 -23.84
CA ASN A 50 18.87 10.32 -23.54
C ASN A 50 17.99 10.74 -22.34
N GLY A 51 17.38 9.79 -21.62
CA GLY A 51 16.50 10.03 -20.48
C GLY A 51 15.13 10.61 -20.83
N THR A 52 14.81 10.77 -22.13
CA THR A 52 13.52 11.33 -22.55
C THR A 52 12.38 10.32 -22.38
N ALA A 53 11.16 10.84 -22.26
CA ALA A 53 9.97 10.02 -22.15
C ALA A 53 9.50 9.44 -23.50
N TYR A 54 8.75 8.35 -23.43
CA TYR A 54 7.70 8.08 -24.40
C TYR A 54 6.51 9.00 -24.08
N VAL A 55 6.22 9.94 -24.98
CA VAL A 55 5.17 10.94 -24.79
C VAL A 55 3.88 10.40 -25.37
N GLU A 56 3.09 9.76 -24.52
CA GLU A 56 1.83 9.10 -24.91
C GLU A 56 0.96 8.85 -23.68
N ASN A 57 -0.37 8.89 -23.87
CA ASN A 57 -1.30 8.35 -22.90
C ASN A 57 -1.50 6.86 -23.19
N LEU A 58 -1.56 6.03 -22.15
CA LEU A 58 -1.76 4.59 -22.30
C LEU A 58 -3.18 4.20 -21.90
N THR A 59 -3.78 3.29 -22.67
CA THR A 59 -5.03 2.60 -22.32
C THR A 59 -4.76 1.11 -22.27
N ILE A 60 -4.75 0.55 -21.07
CA ILE A 60 -4.49 -0.87 -20.80
C ILE A 60 -5.82 -1.57 -20.62
N ASN A 61 -6.23 -2.33 -21.64
CA ASN A 61 -7.50 -3.05 -21.70
C ASN A 61 -7.32 -4.57 -21.83
N LYS A 62 -6.14 -5.09 -21.45
CA LYS A 62 -5.75 -6.50 -21.46
C LYS A 62 -4.97 -6.81 -20.19
N SER A 63 -4.89 -8.08 -19.82
CA SER A 63 -4.00 -8.57 -18.77
C SER A 63 -2.57 -8.58 -19.30
N LEU A 64 -1.75 -7.63 -18.90
CA LEU A 64 -0.42 -7.41 -19.47
C LEU A 64 0.63 -7.20 -18.38
N THR A 65 1.88 -7.52 -18.71
CA THR A 65 3.04 -7.26 -17.85
C THR A 65 3.97 -6.27 -18.53
N PHE A 66 4.27 -5.16 -17.88
CA PHE A 66 5.18 -4.11 -18.37
C PHE A 66 6.46 -4.13 -17.54
N VAL A 67 7.59 -4.27 -18.21
CA VAL A 67 8.92 -4.33 -17.58
C VAL A 67 9.92 -3.47 -18.32
N SER A 68 10.93 -3.00 -17.62
CA SER A 68 12.08 -2.36 -18.26
C SER A 68 12.95 -3.38 -18.97
N GLU A 69 13.44 -3.04 -20.16
CA GLU A 69 14.44 -3.85 -20.87
C GLU A 69 15.80 -3.82 -20.16
N THR A 70 16.11 -2.71 -19.49
CA THR A 70 17.40 -2.51 -18.82
C THR A 70 17.21 -2.63 -17.32
N SER A 71 17.85 -3.63 -16.71
CA SER A 71 17.81 -3.86 -15.26
C SER A 71 18.09 -2.58 -14.49
N TYR A 72 17.36 -2.37 -13.40
CA TYR A 72 17.48 -1.22 -12.49
C TYR A 72 17.17 0.16 -13.09
N ASN A 73 16.90 0.25 -14.39
CA ASN A 73 16.55 1.51 -15.04
C ASN A 73 15.05 1.58 -15.26
N LYS A 74 14.46 2.73 -14.94
CA LYS A 74 13.03 2.94 -15.17
C LYS A 74 12.80 3.38 -16.62
N TYR A 75 11.81 2.79 -17.29
CA TYR A 75 11.29 3.40 -18.52
C TYR A 75 10.37 4.56 -18.15
N PHE A 76 10.37 5.61 -18.96
CA PHE A 76 9.67 6.84 -18.64
C PHE A 76 8.52 7.08 -19.62
N ILE A 77 7.29 7.12 -19.10
CA ILE A 77 6.08 7.51 -19.82
C ILE A 77 5.66 8.91 -19.38
N GLN A 78 5.49 9.83 -20.33
CA GLN A 78 4.93 11.15 -20.08
C GLN A 78 3.50 11.20 -20.62
N GLY A 79 2.57 10.74 -19.78
CA GLY A 79 1.14 10.71 -20.05
C GLY A 79 0.40 9.93 -18.98
N THR A 80 -0.93 10.04 -18.98
CA THR A 80 -1.79 9.29 -18.07
C THR A 80 -1.86 7.83 -18.50
N ILE A 81 -1.77 6.94 -17.52
CA ILE A 81 -1.86 5.49 -17.72
C ILE A 81 -3.22 5.05 -17.19
N THR A 82 -4.13 4.76 -18.11
CA THR A 82 -5.50 4.32 -17.80
C THR A 82 -5.56 2.80 -17.88
N ILE A 83 -5.96 2.17 -16.78
CA ILE A 83 -6.26 0.74 -16.72
C ILE A 83 -7.78 0.60 -16.72
N ASN A 84 -8.32 0.00 -17.79
CA ASN A 84 -9.75 -0.28 -17.87
C ASN A 84 -10.04 -1.48 -16.96
N PRO A 85 -10.99 -1.39 -16.02
CA PRO A 85 -11.39 -2.57 -15.26
C PRO A 85 -12.05 -3.62 -16.16
N ALA A 86 -11.85 -4.89 -15.81
CA ALA A 86 -12.63 -6.04 -16.28
C ALA A 86 -12.51 -7.21 -15.28
N ALA A 87 -13.44 -8.16 -15.39
CA ALA A 87 -13.40 -9.39 -14.61
C ALA A 87 -12.12 -10.19 -14.85
N GLY A 88 -11.37 -10.49 -13.78
CA GLY A 88 -10.19 -11.35 -13.84
C GLY A 88 -8.95 -10.69 -14.46
N ARG A 89 -9.03 -9.41 -14.85
CA ARG A 89 -7.88 -8.71 -15.47
C ARG A 89 -6.74 -8.55 -14.47
N VAL A 90 -5.53 -8.86 -14.88
CA VAL A 90 -4.31 -8.66 -14.09
C VAL A 90 -3.31 -7.83 -14.87
N VAL A 91 -2.95 -6.67 -14.34
CA VAL A 91 -1.95 -5.78 -14.94
C VAL A 91 -0.75 -5.67 -13.99
N ASN A 92 0.43 -6.03 -14.47
CA ASN A 92 1.69 -5.89 -13.75
C ASN A 92 2.51 -4.78 -14.38
N ILE A 93 2.97 -3.82 -13.59
CA ILE A 93 3.83 -2.73 -14.04
C ILE A 93 4.99 -2.65 -13.07
N SER A 94 6.21 -2.88 -13.56
CA SER A 94 7.43 -2.67 -12.78
C SER A 94 8.34 -1.62 -13.41
N SER A 95 9.13 -0.95 -12.59
CA SER A 95 10.18 -0.01 -13.04
C SER A 95 9.66 1.07 -14.00
N LEU A 96 8.43 1.53 -13.80
CA LEU A 96 7.85 2.68 -14.51
C LEU A 96 8.26 3.98 -13.83
N SER A 97 8.56 5.01 -14.62
CA SER A 97 8.52 6.41 -14.21
C SER A 97 7.39 7.14 -14.94
N SER A 98 6.57 7.91 -14.22
CA SER A 98 5.69 8.93 -14.81
C SER A 98 6.24 10.36 -14.62
N GLY A 99 7.44 10.48 -14.04
CA GLY A 99 8.09 11.74 -13.68
C GLY A 99 7.37 12.51 -12.56
N ASN A 100 7.96 13.65 -12.17
CA ASN A 100 7.41 14.54 -11.15
C ASN A 100 6.47 15.60 -11.75
N PHE A 101 5.44 15.16 -12.46
CA PHE A 101 4.47 16.04 -13.09
C PHE A 101 3.14 15.95 -12.38
N THR A 102 2.48 17.07 -12.13
CA THR A 102 1.22 17.11 -11.38
C THR A 102 0.03 16.42 -12.06
N ILE A 103 0.15 16.01 -13.33
CA ILE A 103 -0.98 15.57 -14.17
C ILE A 103 -0.93 14.10 -14.66
N TYR A 104 0.24 13.43 -14.65
CA TYR A 104 0.36 12.09 -15.25
C TYR A 104 0.15 10.99 -14.22
N ASN A 105 -1.09 10.49 -14.15
CA ASN A 105 -1.50 9.56 -13.11
C ASN A 105 -1.58 8.11 -13.61
N VAL A 106 -1.45 7.15 -12.71
CA VAL A 106 -1.95 5.78 -12.93
C VAL A 106 -3.38 5.75 -12.43
N VAL A 107 -4.34 5.45 -13.30
CA VAL A 107 -5.77 5.50 -12.98
C VAL A 107 -6.46 4.20 -13.35
N ALA A 108 -7.36 3.72 -12.48
CA ALA A 108 -8.35 2.72 -12.86
C ALA A 108 -9.64 3.45 -13.26
N SER A 109 -10.06 3.34 -14.51
CA SER A 109 -11.23 4.09 -15.01
C SER A 109 -12.01 3.29 -16.05
N GLY A 110 -13.33 3.34 -15.95
CA GLY A 110 -14.26 2.59 -16.80
C GLY A 110 -15.20 1.68 -15.99
N PRO A 111 -16.13 0.99 -16.68
CA PRO A 111 -17.08 0.10 -16.04
C PRO A 111 -16.40 -1.13 -15.42
N SER A 112 -16.87 -1.55 -14.24
CA SER A 112 -16.33 -2.65 -13.43
C SER A 112 -17.25 -3.89 -13.42
N THR A 113 -17.86 -4.19 -14.57
CA THR A 113 -18.91 -5.22 -14.69
C THR A 113 -18.36 -6.64 -14.47
N GLY A 114 -19.03 -7.42 -13.62
CA GLY A 114 -18.91 -8.89 -13.59
C GLY A 114 -17.66 -9.48 -12.94
N GLY A 115 -16.74 -8.67 -12.41
CA GLY A 115 -15.58 -9.20 -11.70
C GLY A 115 -14.60 -8.16 -11.20
N ARG A 116 -13.42 -8.63 -10.76
CA ARG A 116 -12.38 -7.82 -10.12
C ARG A 116 -11.13 -7.70 -10.99
N THR A 117 -10.55 -6.50 -11.02
CA THR A 117 -9.25 -6.22 -11.64
C THR A 117 -8.16 -6.18 -10.59
N THR A 118 -7.01 -6.77 -10.88
CA THR A 118 -5.80 -6.69 -10.06
C THR A 118 -4.75 -5.84 -10.75
N ILE A 119 -4.25 -4.82 -10.05
CA ILE A 119 -3.21 -3.90 -10.51
C ILE A 119 -2.02 -4.06 -9.58
N ASN A 120 -0.88 -4.42 -10.14
CA ASN A 120 0.37 -4.64 -9.42
C ASN A 120 1.41 -3.62 -9.88
N LEU A 121 1.90 -2.80 -8.96
CA LEU A 121 2.84 -1.69 -9.22
C LEU A 121 4.12 -1.90 -8.39
N TYR A 122 5.26 -2.06 -9.03
CA TYR A 122 6.50 -2.44 -8.34
C TYR A 122 7.68 -1.55 -8.74
N ASN A 123 8.42 -1.02 -7.75
CA ASN A 123 9.61 -0.20 -8.00
C ASN A 123 9.32 0.98 -8.95
N CYS A 124 8.16 1.61 -8.83
CA CYS A 124 7.75 2.69 -9.71
C CYS A 124 8.09 4.07 -9.12
N TYR A 125 8.25 5.06 -10.00
CA TYR A 125 8.26 6.48 -9.65
C TYR A 125 7.05 7.17 -10.29
N LEU A 126 6.03 7.45 -9.50
CA LEU A 126 4.71 7.84 -9.99
C LEU A 126 4.30 9.21 -9.45
N ASN A 127 3.40 9.90 -10.15
CA ASN A 127 2.75 11.10 -9.63
C ASN A 127 1.64 10.73 -8.63
N ASN A 128 0.49 10.27 -9.11
CA ASN A 128 -0.59 9.73 -8.29
C ASN A 128 -0.99 8.33 -8.74
N VAL A 129 -1.53 7.55 -7.81
CA VAL A 129 -2.16 6.25 -8.08
C VAL A 129 -3.62 6.35 -7.65
N ASN A 130 -4.52 6.47 -8.62
CA ASN A 130 -5.96 6.63 -8.39
C ASN A 130 -6.70 5.38 -8.88
N THR A 131 -6.70 4.36 -8.03
CA THR A 131 -7.23 3.02 -8.29
C THR A 131 -8.34 2.65 -7.30
N ASN A 132 -8.98 3.66 -6.72
CA ASN A 132 -10.15 3.56 -5.86
C ASN A 132 -11.46 3.28 -6.62
N GLN A 133 -11.35 2.82 -7.88
CA GLN A 133 -12.49 2.32 -8.61
C GLN A 133 -13.00 1.03 -7.96
N THR A 134 -14.31 0.86 -7.88
CA THR A 134 -14.90 -0.35 -7.31
C THR A 134 -14.41 -1.63 -8.00
N ASN A 135 -14.39 -2.73 -7.26
CA ASN A 135 -13.92 -4.04 -7.71
C ASN A 135 -12.47 -4.04 -8.21
N THR A 136 -11.62 -3.18 -7.62
CA THR A 136 -10.20 -3.10 -7.95
C THR A 136 -9.34 -3.51 -6.74
N THR A 137 -8.37 -4.38 -6.99
CA THR A 137 -7.29 -4.71 -6.05
C THR A 137 -6.01 -4.07 -6.53
N THR A 138 -5.41 -3.21 -5.71
CA THR A 138 -4.13 -2.57 -6.01
C THR A 138 -3.08 -3.06 -5.04
N ASN A 139 -2.05 -3.71 -5.57
CA ASN A 139 -0.84 -4.03 -4.83
C ASN A 139 0.27 -3.11 -5.29
N ILE A 140 0.83 -2.31 -4.40
CA ILE A 140 1.95 -1.42 -4.73
C ILE A 140 3.07 -1.60 -3.72
N SER A 141 4.29 -1.82 -4.24
CA SER A 141 5.45 -2.04 -3.40
C SER A 141 6.72 -1.33 -3.87
N GLY A 142 7.50 -0.83 -2.91
CA GLY A 142 8.83 -0.26 -3.17
C GLY A 142 8.80 0.96 -4.10
N SER A 143 7.68 1.66 -4.16
CA SER A 143 7.46 2.76 -5.09
C SER A 143 7.54 4.12 -4.40
N THR A 144 7.97 5.13 -5.16
CA THR A 144 7.86 6.54 -4.75
C THR A 144 6.71 7.16 -5.52
N VAL A 145 5.73 7.68 -4.80
CA VAL A 145 4.55 8.36 -5.34
C VAL A 145 4.60 9.81 -4.86
N SER A 146 4.81 10.78 -5.77
CA SER A 146 4.93 12.20 -5.40
C SER A 146 3.66 12.74 -4.72
N GLY A 147 2.50 12.23 -5.11
CA GLY A 147 1.19 12.58 -4.58
C GLY A 147 0.56 11.44 -3.77
N GLY A 148 -0.73 11.22 -3.98
CA GLY A 148 -1.53 10.26 -3.22
C GLY A 148 -1.60 8.86 -3.84
N ILE A 149 -1.77 7.87 -2.97
CA ILE A 149 -2.21 6.52 -3.33
C ILE A 149 -3.66 6.36 -2.84
N SER A 150 -4.61 6.31 -3.77
CA SER A 150 -6.03 6.01 -3.51
C SER A 150 -6.40 4.66 -4.10
N PHE A 151 -6.96 3.76 -3.30
CA PHE A 151 -7.25 2.38 -3.70
C PHE A 151 -8.45 1.81 -2.96
N SER A 152 -9.23 0.92 -3.60
CA SER A 152 -10.43 0.30 -3.00
C SER A 152 -10.07 -0.88 -2.08
N HIS A 153 -9.18 -1.74 -2.54
CA HIS A 153 -8.70 -2.92 -1.81
C HIS A 153 -7.26 -3.24 -2.22
N GLY A 154 -6.49 -3.91 -1.37
CA GLY A 154 -5.19 -4.50 -1.73
C GLY A 154 -4.10 -4.25 -0.70
N ARG A 155 -2.85 -4.45 -1.12
CA ARG A 155 -1.65 -4.39 -0.26
C ARG A 155 -0.70 -3.27 -0.66
N ILE A 156 -0.41 -2.40 0.28
CA ILE A 156 0.45 -1.22 0.10
C ILE A 156 1.68 -1.39 0.99
N THR A 157 2.85 -1.66 0.42
CA THR A 157 4.08 -1.99 1.18
C THR A 157 5.30 -1.18 0.77
N ALA A 158 6.12 -0.73 1.73
CA ALA A 158 7.43 -0.13 1.42
C ALA A 158 7.38 1.07 0.44
N ASN A 159 6.32 1.88 0.48
CA ASN A 159 6.17 3.03 -0.41
C ASN A 159 6.50 4.35 0.30
N LYS A 160 6.95 5.34 -0.48
CA LYS A 160 6.91 6.76 -0.09
C LYS A 160 5.73 7.41 -0.82
N ALA A 161 4.83 8.06 -0.09
CA ALA A 161 3.71 8.79 -0.67
C ALA A 161 3.43 10.08 0.10
N GLN A 162 2.75 11.04 -0.52
CA GLN A 162 2.22 12.18 0.22
C GLN A 162 1.08 11.73 1.15
N SER A 163 0.16 10.93 0.63
CA SER A 163 -0.98 10.37 1.38
C SER A 163 -1.31 8.95 0.88
N ILE A 164 -1.88 8.13 1.76
CA ILE A 164 -2.36 6.79 1.41
C ILE A 164 -3.81 6.66 1.91
N SER A 165 -4.74 6.37 1.01
CA SER A 165 -6.17 6.33 1.30
C SER A 165 -6.82 5.07 0.75
N ALA A 166 -7.37 4.27 1.66
CA ALA A 166 -8.21 3.13 1.36
C ALA A 166 -9.67 3.60 1.27
N ASN A 167 -10.17 3.82 0.05
CA ASN A 167 -11.51 4.30 -0.22
C ASN A 167 -12.02 3.75 -1.56
N SER A 168 -13.32 3.81 -1.80
CA SER A 168 -13.88 3.44 -3.11
C SER A 168 -14.85 4.49 -3.59
N THR A 169 -14.87 4.74 -4.91
CA THR A 169 -15.84 5.66 -5.53
C THR A 169 -17.28 5.19 -5.37
N THR A 170 -17.46 3.87 -5.25
CA THR A 170 -18.74 3.17 -5.01
C THR A 170 -18.50 1.87 -4.24
N THR A 171 -19.51 1.30 -3.60
CA THR A 171 -19.37 0.05 -2.84
C THR A 171 -18.96 -1.12 -3.74
N ASP A 172 -18.01 -1.95 -3.28
CA ASP A 172 -17.61 -3.16 -4.00
C ASP A 172 -18.75 -4.18 -4.04
N THR A 173 -18.97 -4.74 -5.22
CA THR A 173 -20.00 -5.76 -5.50
C THR A 173 -19.38 -7.15 -5.69
N VAL A 174 -18.12 -7.21 -6.06
CA VAL A 174 -17.32 -8.43 -6.17
C VAL A 174 -16.18 -8.35 -5.16
N LEU A 175 -16.44 -8.85 -3.96
CA LEU A 175 -15.53 -8.69 -2.82
C LEU A 175 -14.27 -9.52 -2.99
N ALA A 176 -13.13 -8.95 -2.60
CA ALA A 176 -11.92 -9.74 -2.35
C ALA A 176 -12.10 -10.59 -1.08
N THR A 177 -11.31 -11.67 -0.97
CA THR A 177 -11.31 -12.57 0.19
C THR A 177 -10.31 -12.16 1.27
N THR A 178 -9.54 -11.10 1.03
CA THR A 178 -8.48 -10.61 1.91
C THR A 178 -8.84 -9.27 2.53
N ASP A 179 -8.12 -8.90 3.57
CA ASP A 179 -8.20 -7.57 4.19
C ASP A 179 -7.43 -6.52 3.37
N ILE A 180 -7.63 -5.26 3.71
CA ILE A 180 -6.76 -4.17 3.28
C ILE A 180 -5.52 -4.14 4.17
N GLU A 181 -4.33 -4.14 3.55
CA GLU A 181 -3.05 -4.18 4.27
C GLU A 181 -2.18 -2.99 3.85
N VAL A 182 -1.79 -2.15 4.82
CA VAL A 182 -0.90 -1.00 4.57
C VAL A 182 0.26 -1.12 5.54
N TYR A 183 1.39 -1.67 5.07
CA TYR A 183 2.53 -2.03 5.91
C TYR A 183 3.81 -1.32 5.53
N GLY A 184 4.55 -0.79 6.51
CA GLY A 184 5.91 -0.32 6.24
C GLY A 184 5.98 0.88 5.28
N ASN A 185 4.96 1.74 5.21
CA ASN A 185 4.97 2.88 4.29
C ASN A 185 5.35 4.18 5.00
N LYS A 186 5.97 5.09 4.25
CA LYS A 186 6.15 6.48 4.65
C LYS A 186 5.07 7.34 4.01
N SER A 187 4.34 8.10 4.81
CA SER A 187 3.36 9.10 4.34
C SER A 187 3.56 10.46 4.99
N ASP A 188 3.61 11.53 4.18
CA ASP A 188 3.77 12.91 4.68
C ASP A 188 2.56 13.45 5.44
N PHE A 189 1.35 13.08 5.03
CA PHE A 189 0.11 13.57 5.65
C PHE A 189 -0.59 12.55 6.52
N GLY A 190 -0.60 11.27 6.14
CA GLY A 190 -1.26 10.25 6.93
C GLY A 190 -1.91 9.14 6.11
N LEU A 191 -2.42 8.18 6.86
CA LEU A 191 -3.19 7.05 6.35
C LEU A 191 -4.67 7.33 6.58
N THR A 192 -5.48 7.12 5.56
CA THR A 192 -6.94 7.26 5.65
C THR A 192 -7.63 5.96 5.30
N HIS A 193 -8.65 5.58 6.07
CA HIS A 193 -9.54 4.48 5.76
C HIS A 193 -10.99 4.95 5.72
N SER A 194 -11.66 4.73 4.60
CA SER A 194 -13.09 5.01 4.43
C SER A 194 -13.81 3.94 3.61
N GLN A 195 -13.31 2.71 3.64
CA GLN A 195 -13.91 1.57 2.95
C GLN A 195 -14.79 0.74 3.92
N SER A 196 -16.02 0.43 3.50
CA SER A 196 -17.03 -0.30 4.26
C SER A 196 -17.15 -1.79 3.95
N ASN A 197 -16.34 -2.35 3.04
CA ASN A 197 -16.43 -3.76 2.62
C ASN A 197 -15.42 -4.71 3.27
N TYR A 198 -14.30 -4.20 3.78
CA TYR A 198 -13.16 -5.00 4.24
C TYR A 198 -12.75 -4.63 5.66
N ASN A 199 -12.07 -5.55 6.36
CA ASN A 199 -11.27 -5.13 7.49
C ASN A 199 -10.00 -4.42 6.98
N PHE A 200 -9.34 -3.66 7.84
CA PHE A 200 -8.04 -3.08 7.54
C PHE A 200 -7.00 -3.38 8.61
N LYS A 201 -5.75 -3.46 8.15
CA LYS A 201 -4.55 -3.60 8.98
C LYS A 201 -3.54 -2.56 8.54
N PHE A 202 -3.28 -1.59 9.41
CA PHE A 202 -2.27 -0.56 9.20
C PHE A 202 -1.13 -0.82 10.16
N TYR A 203 -0.04 -1.38 9.66
CA TYR A 203 1.10 -1.78 10.48
C TYR A 203 2.38 -1.07 10.10
N ASN A 204 3.19 -0.76 11.10
CA ASN A 204 4.56 -0.38 10.86
C ASN A 204 4.73 0.80 9.91
N ASN A 205 3.79 1.75 9.85
CA ASN A 205 3.93 2.91 8.98
C ASN A 205 4.60 4.06 9.71
N PHE A 206 5.37 4.87 8.98
CA PHE A 206 5.84 6.18 9.45
C PHE A 206 4.97 7.25 8.79
N CYS A 207 4.08 7.87 9.55
CA CYS A 207 3.14 8.84 9.01
C CYS A 207 2.83 9.97 10.00
N ARG A 208 2.08 10.96 9.55
CA ARG A 208 1.64 12.08 10.39
C ARG A 208 0.36 11.80 11.17
N GLY A 209 -0.45 10.83 10.74
CA GLY A 209 -1.66 10.41 11.44
C GLY A 209 -2.37 9.23 10.77
N VAL A 210 -3.36 8.69 11.47
CA VAL A 210 -4.26 7.64 10.99
C VAL A 210 -5.71 8.09 11.21
N PHE A 211 -6.45 8.18 10.11
CA PHE A 211 -7.81 8.71 10.07
C PHE A 211 -8.79 7.64 9.57
N VAL A 212 -9.83 7.35 10.35
CA VAL A 212 -10.83 6.32 10.01
C VAL A 212 -12.21 6.97 9.92
N TYR A 213 -12.78 6.97 8.72
CA TYR A 213 -14.06 7.61 8.41
C TYR A 213 -15.20 6.64 8.08
N ALA A 214 -14.88 5.38 7.82
CA ALA A 214 -15.84 4.31 7.59
C ALA A 214 -15.17 2.96 7.84
N ILE A 215 -15.95 1.98 8.28
CA ILE A 215 -15.54 0.59 8.47
C ILE A 215 -16.62 -0.37 7.98
N LYS A 216 -16.28 -1.64 7.80
CA LYS A 216 -17.26 -2.72 7.59
C LYS A 216 -18.01 -3.06 8.88
N THR A 217 -19.32 -3.29 8.81
CA THR A 217 -20.10 -3.73 9.98
C THR A 217 -19.58 -5.06 10.53
N GLY A 218 -19.36 -5.13 11.84
CA GLY A 218 -18.83 -6.30 12.53
C GLY A 218 -17.36 -6.60 12.22
N SER A 219 -16.61 -5.63 11.67
CA SER A 219 -15.18 -5.79 11.37
C SER A 219 -14.31 -5.86 12.61
N ALA A 220 -13.13 -6.47 12.44
CA ALA A 220 -12.02 -6.41 13.38
C ALA A 220 -10.83 -5.77 12.68
N ASN A 221 -10.53 -4.51 13.03
CA ASN A 221 -9.51 -3.70 12.37
C ASN A 221 -8.35 -3.42 13.31
N GLU A 222 -7.19 -3.15 12.73
CA GLU A 222 -5.94 -3.05 13.49
C GLU A 222 -5.06 -1.89 13.02
N ILE A 223 -4.57 -1.11 13.99
CA ILE A 223 -3.60 -0.03 13.83
C ILE A 223 -2.47 -0.33 14.81
N ILE A 224 -1.42 -1.01 14.33
CA ILE A 224 -0.38 -1.58 15.20
C ILE A 224 1.01 -1.13 14.79
N ASN A 225 1.88 -0.84 15.76
CA ASN A 225 3.29 -0.52 15.51
C ASN A 225 3.48 0.67 14.54
N ASN A 226 2.57 1.63 14.44
CA ASN A 226 2.79 2.81 13.61
C ASN A 226 3.59 3.86 14.39
N THR A 227 4.48 4.54 13.68
CA THR A 227 5.15 5.74 14.18
C THR A 227 4.43 6.96 13.64
N ILE A 228 3.84 7.74 14.55
CA ILE A 228 3.13 8.97 14.22
C ILE A 228 3.98 10.17 14.62
N TYR A 229 4.33 11.01 13.65
CA TYR A 229 5.06 12.23 13.92
C TYR A 229 4.42 13.41 13.21
N ASP A 230 3.78 14.30 13.97
CA ASP A 230 3.23 15.56 13.45
C ASP A 230 3.93 16.77 14.07
N PRO A 231 4.97 17.32 13.42
CA PRO A 231 5.64 18.52 13.91
C PRO A 231 4.81 19.79 13.68
N ASN A 232 3.66 19.70 12.99
CA ASN A 232 2.81 20.85 12.69
C ASN A 232 1.51 20.69 13.50
N GLY A 233 1.21 21.64 14.39
CA GLY A 233 -0.02 21.58 15.16
C GLY A 233 -1.26 21.45 14.26
N GLY A 234 -2.15 20.51 14.59
CA GLY A 234 -3.35 20.22 13.81
C GLY A 234 -4.64 20.34 14.60
N ASP A 235 -5.77 20.27 13.89
CA ASP A 235 -7.11 20.36 14.49
C ASP A 235 -7.68 18.99 14.92
N VAL A 236 -6.99 17.91 14.59
CA VAL A 236 -7.43 16.53 14.82
C VAL A 236 -6.40 15.73 15.59
N ALA A 237 -6.86 14.73 16.34
CA ALA A 237 -5.99 13.78 17.03
C ALA A 237 -5.16 12.96 16.02
N PRO A 238 -3.94 12.52 16.38
CA PRO A 238 -3.11 11.69 15.50
C PRO A 238 -3.76 10.35 15.15
N PHE A 239 -4.61 9.82 16.04
CA PHE A 239 -5.54 8.73 15.77
C PHE A 239 -6.97 9.25 15.89
N PHE A 240 -7.65 9.37 14.76
CA PHE A 240 -8.97 9.98 14.70
C PHE A 240 -9.97 9.05 14.03
N ILE A 241 -11.00 8.67 14.77
CA ILE A 241 -12.08 7.78 14.35
C ILE A 241 -13.37 8.59 14.36
N ASN A 242 -13.96 8.76 13.17
CA ASN A 242 -15.20 9.49 12.98
C ASN A 242 -16.03 8.80 11.88
N LEU A 243 -16.81 7.79 12.29
CA LEU A 243 -17.48 6.89 11.36
C LEU A 243 -18.72 7.56 10.75
N ASN A 244 -18.57 8.10 9.54
CA ASN A 244 -19.62 8.81 8.81
C ASN A 244 -20.64 7.85 8.17
N ASN A 245 -20.32 6.56 8.04
CA ASN A 245 -21.20 5.56 7.42
C ASN A 245 -22.16 4.87 8.40
N GLY A 246 -22.08 5.18 9.71
CA GLY A 246 -22.92 4.60 10.74
C GLY A 246 -22.62 3.13 11.10
N ASN A 247 -21.68 2.48 10.41
CA ASN A 247 -21.33 1.09 10.69
C ASN A 247 -20.63 0.94 12.05
N THR A 248 -20.79 -0.23 12.66
CA THR A 248 -20.14 -0.59 13.92
C THR A 248 -19.09 -1.67 13.73
N GLY A 249 -18.07 -1.70 14.58
CA GLY A 249 -17.00 -2.69 14.51
C GLY A 249 -15.89 -2.39 15.50
N ASN A 250 -14.87 -3.23 15.52
CA ASN A 250 -13.77 -3.15 16.47
C ASN A 250 -12.55 -2.52 15.81
N ILE A 251 -11.83 -1.68 16.56
CA ILE A 251 -10.52 -1.14 16.16
C ILE A 251 -9.54 -1.32 17.31
N ALA A 252 -8.52 -2.15 17.11
CA ALA A 252 -7.39 -2.28 18.02
C ALA A 252 -6.30 -1.27 17.64
N ILE A 253 -5.93 -0.40 18.58
CA ILE A 253 -4.87 0.59 18.43
C ILE A 253 -3.77 0.23 19.43
N MET A 254 -2.69 -0.38 18.95
CA MET A 254 -1.72 -1.01 19.84
C MET A 254 -0.27 -0.77 19.45
N ASN A 255 0.61 -0.64 20.45
CA ASN A 255 2.07 -0.54 20.24
C ASN A 255 2.49 0.63 19.33
N ASN A 256 1.66 1.67 19.17
CA ASN A 256 2.04 2.81 18.35
C ASN A 256 2.94 3.76 19.14
N ALA A 257 3.88 4.41 18.48
CA ALA A 257 4.72 5.45 19.05
C ALA A 257 4.42 6.79 18.39
N ALA A 258 4.00 7.77 19.17
CA ALA A 258 3.45 9.00 18.62
C ALA A 258 4.00 10.27 19.29
N SER A 259 4.18 11.31 18.48
CA SER A 259 4.54 12.64 18.93
C SER A 259 3.88 13.67 18.04
N PHE A 260 3.19 14.63 18.62
CA PHE A 260 2.52 15.68 17.85
C PHE A 260 2.58 17.02 18.57
N VAL A 261 2.69 18.09 17.79
CA VAL A 261 2.52 19.44 18.31
C VAL A 261 1.04 19.66 18.61
N VAL A 262 0.73 20.12 19.81
CA VAL A 262 -0.66 20.42 20.21
C VAL A 262 -1.14 21.64 19.42
N GLY A 263 -2.15 21.42 18.56
CA GLY A 263 -2.91 22.47 17.89
C GLY A 263 -4.19 22.77 18.66
N ALA A 264 -5.35 22.53 18.04
CA ALA A 264 -6.65 22.73 18.69
C ALA A 264 -7.00 21.64 19.71
N THR A 265 -6.33 20.48 19.65
CA THR A 265 -6.55 19.35 20.54
C THR A 265 -5.24 18.76 21.04
N ASN A 266 -5.25 18.32 22.30
CA ASN A 266 -4.18 17.55 22.92
C ASN A 266 -4.52 16.05 23.02
N VAL A 267 -5.61 15.62 22.38
CA VAL A 267 -6.10 14.24 22.42
C VAL A 267 -5.20 13.35 21.56
N CYS A 268 -4.72 12.26 22.14
CA CYS A 268 -3.93 11.23 21.47
C CYS A 268 -4.79 10.34 20.58
N ILE A 269 -5.92 9.87 21.11
CA ILE A 269 -6.87 9.03 20.37
C ILE A 269 -8.27 9.55 20.60
N LYS A 270 -8.94 9.87 19.49
CA LYS A 270 -10.31 10.39 19.49
C LYS A 270 -11.24 9.43 18.78
N ASN A 271 -12.23 8.92 19.50
CA ASN A 271 -13.30 8.07 18.99
C ASN A 271 -14.64 8.79 19.08
N ASN A 272 -15.08 9.42 17.99
CA ASN A 272 -16.34 10.17 18.01
C ASN A 272 -17.58 9.27 18.10
N ASN A 273 -17.56 8.07 17.52
CA ASN A 273 -18.77 7.28 17.32
C ASN A 273 -18.52 5.87 16.74
N ASN A 274 -19.47 4.97 17.08
CA ASN A 274 -19.79 3.66 16.52
C ASN A 274 -18.70 2.57 16.51
N ALA A 275 -17.42 2.91 16.64
CA ALA A 275 -16.35 1.93 16.83
C ALA A 275 -16.22 1.54 18.30
N THR A 276 -16.06 0.25 18.56
CA THR A 276 -15.51 -0.25 19.82
C THR A 276 -13.98 -0.22 19.71
N VAL A 277 -13.36 0.74 20.39
CA VAL A 277 -11.91 0.93 20.33
C VAL A 277 -11.24 0.33 21.56
N THR A 278 -10.19 -0.46 21.33
CA THR A 278 -9.26 -0.92 22.37
C THR A 278 -7.90 -0.29 22.10
N ALA A 279 -7.40 0.51 23.05
CA ALA A 279 -6.10 1.15 22.96
C ALA A 279 -5.15 0.58 24.02
N SER A 280 -4.05 -0.04 23.61
CA SER A 280 -3.11 -0.64 24.55
C SER A 280 -1.64 -0.50 24.15
N TYR A 281 -0.74 -0.36 25.13
CA TYR A 281 0.71 -0.31 24.87
C TYR A 281 1.16 0.81 23.91
N ASN A 282 0.36 1.86 23.74
CA ASN A 282 0.78 3.01 22.93
C ASN A 282 1.64 3.96 23.77
N VAL A 283 2.66 4.54 23.15
CA VAL A 283 3.59 5.48 23.79
C VAL A 283 3.52 6.85 23.11
N PHE A 284 3.39 7.91 23.92
CA PHE A 284 3.27 9.28 23.45
C PHE A 284 4.26 10.21 24.15
N THR A 285 4.89 11.11 23.39
CA THR A 285 5.67 12.22 23.99
C THR A 285 4.76 13.22 24.70
N ASN A 286 3.52 13.35 24.23
CA ASN A 286 2.46 14.12 24.87
C ASN A 286 1.88 13.35 26.07
N PRO A 287 1.28 14.03 27.08
CA PRO A 287 0.43 13.37 28.06
C PRO A 287 -0.63 12.51 27.35
N PHE A 288 -0.83 11.29 27.83
CA PHE A 288 -1.77 10.37 27.17
C PHE A 288 -3.21 10.76 27.51
N VAL A 289 -3.91 11.32 26.52
CA VAL A 289 -5.29 11.79 26.66
C VAL A 289 -6.16 11.15 25.58
N THR A 290 -7.34 10.69 25.94
CA THR A 290 -8.29 10.09 25.01
C THR A 290 -9.64 10.78 25.08
N GLU A 291 -10.38 10.77 23.98
CA GLU A 291 -11.74 11.32 23.89
C GLU A 291 -12.66 10.28 23.25
N GLY A 292 -13.86 10.11 23.83
CA GLY A 292 -14.83 9.12 23.39
C GLY A 292 -14.71 7.78 24.11
N THR A 293 -15.63 6.86 23.79
CA THR A 293 -15.70 5.56 24.47
C THR A 293 -14.62 4.61 23.96
N MET A 294 -13.77 4.11 24.86
CA MET A 294 -12.76 3.11 24.55
C MET A 294 -12.24 2.36 25.79
N THR A 295 -11.77 1.14 25.58
CA THR A 295 -11.05 0.36 26.59
C THR A 295 -9.55 0.64 26.49
N GLN A 296 -8.90 0.94 27.62
CA GLN A 296 -7.51 1.39 27.65
C GLN A 296 -6.69 0.56 28.65
N SER A 297 -5.47 0.18 28.29
CA SER A 297 -4.53 -0.49 29.19
C SER A 297 -3.08 -0.25 28.80
N ASN A 298 -2.17 -0.10 29.77
CA ASN A 298 -0.72 -0.02 29.53
C ASN A 298 -0.27 1.05 28.52
N ASN A 299 -1.02 2.14 28.36
CA ASN A 299 -0.60 3.28 27.53
C ASN A 299 0.26 4.24 28.36
N SER A 300 1.28 4.81 27.74
CA SER A 300 2.22 5.74 28.38
C SER A 300 2.20 7.09 27.67
N GLY A 301 2.18 8.18 28.43
CA GLY A 301 2.33 9.54 27.93
C GLY A 301 3.50 10.25 28.60
N SER A 302 3.86 11.42 28.07
CA SER A 302 4.99 12.23 28.56
C SER A 302 6.32 11.47 28.53
N VAL A 303 6.48 10.54 27.59
CA VAL A 303 7.71 9.75 27.43
C VAL A 303 8.74 10.51 26.61
N ASN A 304 10.03 10.24 26.85
CA ASN A 304 11.10 10.83 26.04
C ASN A 304 11.39 9.94 24.81
N MET A 305 11.11 10.46 23.62
CA MET A 305 11.38 9.82 22.34
C MET A 305 11.91 10.86 21.36
N ASN A 306 12.85 10.45 20.50
CA ASN A 306 13.42 11.28 19.44
C ASN A 306 12.98 10.76 18.07
N PHE A 307 12.44 11.64 17.24
CA PHE A 307 11.93 11.30 15.90
C PHE A 307 12.78 12.02 14.85
N ASN A 308 13.18 11.30 13.82
CA ASN A 308 13.87 11.85 12.66
C ASN A 308 13.00 11.65 11.42
N ASN A 309 12.53 12.76 10.84
CA ASN A 309 11.65 12.77 9.67
C ASN A 309 12.40 12.71 8.32
N THR A 310 13.73 12.71 8.34
CA THR A 310 14.57 12.59 7.14
C THR A 310 14.97 11.12 6.95
N ASP A 311 15.46 10.50 8.01
CA ASP A 311 15.86 9.09 8.01
C ASP A 311 14.70 8.14 8.35
N TYR A 312 13.57 8.70 8.79
CA TYR A 312 12.39 7.98 9.26
C TYR A 312 12.73 7.03 10.42
N THR A 313 13.39 7.55 11.45
CA THR A 313 13.79 6.76 12.62
C THR A 313 13.15 7.28 13.90
N ILE A 314 13.06 6.40 14.90
CA ILE A 314 12.61 6.70 16.25
C ILE A 314 13.56 6.04 17.26
N SER A 315 13.85 6.72 18.35
CA SER A 315 14.63 6.17 19.47
C SER A 315 14.18 6.73 20.82
N GLY A 316 14.56 6.06 21.91
CA GLY A 316 14.23 6.46 23.28
C GLY A 316 13.33 5.43 23.96
N MET A 317 12.34 5.91 24.72
CA MET A 317 11.44 5.06 25.52
C MET A 317 10.41 4.27 24.69
N ASN A 318 10.51 4.27 23.37
CA ASN A 318 9.73 3.38 22.51
C ASN A 318 10.32 1.97 22.47
N ALA A 319 11.61 1.81 22.77
CA ALA A 319 12.29 0.52 22.76
C ALA A 319 11.72 -0.43 23.83
N ASP A 320 11.44 -1.69 23.47
CA ASP A 320 10.84 -2.72 24.32
C ASP A 320 9.55 -2.27 25.06
N ALA A 321 8.83 -1.27 24.54
CA ALA A 321 7.70 -0.65 25.22
C ALA A 321 6.34 -1.24 24.83
N GLY A 322 6.28 -2.01 23.75
CA GLY A 322 5.06 -2.63 23.23
C GLY A 322 4.59 -3.84 24.03
N ASN A 323 3.61 -4.56 23.48
CA ASN A 323 3.00 -5.73 24.11
C ASN A 323 4.05 -6.85 24.32
N PRO A 324 4.20 -7.39 25.55
CA PRO A 324 5.19 -8.41 25.86
C PRO A 324 4.82 -9.83 25.40
N ASP A 325 3.61 -10.05 24.87
CA ASP A 325 3.22 -11.35 24.34
C ASP A 325 4.16 -11.77 23.20
N VAL A 326 4.53 -13.05 23.18
CA VAL A 326 5.36 -13.67 22.13
C VAL A 326 4.80 -13.43 20.73
N SER A 327 3.48 -13.20 20.62
CA SER A 327 2.78 -12.88 19.38
C SER A 327 3.15 -11.51 18.80
N TYR A 328 3.79 -10.64 19.60
CA TYR A 328 4.18 -9.30 19.19
C TYR A 328 5.68 -9.03 19.22
N THR A 329 6.54 -9.93 19.71
CA THR A 329 8.01 -9.72 19.78
C THR A 329 8.65 -9.17 18.50
N ASP A 330 9.84 -8.62 18.60
CA ASP A 330 10.58 -8.16 17.42
C ASP A 330 11.18 -9.35 16.65
N LEU A 331 11.83 -9.07 15.51
CA LEU A 331 12.43 -10.10 14.65
C LEU A 331 13.58 -10.84 15.34
N ASP A 332 14.25 -10.18 16.28
CA ASP A 332 15.29 -10.74 17.15
C ASP A 332 14.74 -11.36 18.44
N LEU A 333 13.40 -11.48 18.53
CA LEU A 333 12.66 -12.08 19.64
C LEU A 333 12.72 -11.29 20.95
N THR A 334 13.20 -10.04 20.95
CA THR A 334 13.04 -9.14 22.10
C THR A 334 11.59 -8.69 22.22
N ARG A 335 11.28 -7.99 23.33
CA ARG A 335 9.94 -7.46 23.52
C ARG A 335 9.67 -6.43 22.43
N ASN A 336 8.43 -6.38 21.94
CA ASN A 336 8.06 -5.49 20.85
C ASN A 336 8.45 -4.02 21.11
N ASP A 337 9.19 -3.42 20.19
CA ASP A 337 9.36 -1.96 20.12
C ASP A 337 8.05 -1.26 19.75
N ALA A 338 7.67 -0.21 20.47
CA ALA A 338 6.55 0.63 20.01
C ALA A 338 6.97 1.45 18.77
N GLY A 339 6.08 1.52 17.79
CA GLY A 339 6.33 2.20 16.51
C GLY A 339 6.86 1.28 15.42
N HIS A 340 7.26 1.89 14.29
CA HIS A 340 7.42 1.19 13.01
C HIS A 340 8.54 0.16 12.93
N TYR A 341 9.47 0.12 13.88
CA TYR A 341 10.47 -0.94 13.97
C TYR A 341 9.99 -2.18 14.75
N GLY A 342 8.84 -2.12 15.41
CA GLY A 342 8.34 -3.23 16.22
C GLY A 342 7.72 -4.38 15.45
N GLY A 343 7.74 -5.57 16.03
CA GLY A 343 6.98 -6.73 15.60
C GLY A 343 7.54 -7.44 14.38
N SER A 344 6.85 -8.50 13.97
CA SER A 344 7.23 -9.32 12.81
C SER A 344 7.10 -8.59 11.47
N ASN A 345 6.34 -7.50 11.42
CA ASN A 345 6.22 -6.61 10.27
C ASN A 345 7.15 -5.38 10.39
N SER A 346 8.23 -5.48 11.17
CA SER A 346 9.21 -4.40 11.33
C SER A 346 9.58 -3.75 10.01
N TRP A 347 9.73 -2.42 10.02
CA TRP A 347 10.17 -1.62 8.87
C TRP A 347 11.43 -2.16 8.20
N ALA A 348 12.31 -2.79 8.97
CA ALA A 348 13.54 -3.40 8.47
C ALA A 348 13.29 -4.54 7.44
N ASN A 349 12.10 -5.17 7.44
CA ASN A 349 11.73 -6.16 6.41
C ASN A 349 11.39 -5.51 5.07
N TYR A 350 11.01 -4.24 5.09
CA TYR A 350 10.51 -3.50 3.92
C TYR A 350 11.55 -2.51 3.38
N TRP A 351 12.50 -2.07 4.22
CA TRP A 351 13.46 -1.02 3.90
C TRP A 351 14.94 -1.41 4.15
N PRO A 352 15.89 -0.89 3.35
CA PRO A 352 15.64 -0.07 2.17
C PRO A 352 14.98 -0.91 1.07
N ALA A 353 13.98 -0.34 0.39
CA ALA A 353 13.35 -0.95 -0.77
C ALA A 353 14.31 -1.08 -1.97
N ASP A 354 15.61 -0.80 -1.79
CA ASP A 354 16.69 -0.99 -2.74
C ASP A 354 17.90 -1.64 -2.05
N SER A 355 17.88 -2.96 -1.89
CA SER A 355 19.01 -3.72 -1.33
C SER A 355 20.10 -3.98 -2.39
N GLY A 356 20.59 -2.91 -3.03
CA GLY A 356 21.66 -2.99 -4.02
C GLY A 356 21.32 -3.87 -5.23
N GLY A 357 20.07 -3.80 -5.70
CA GLY A 357 19.61 -4.55 -6.86
C GLY A 357 19.27 -6.03 -6.65
N LYS A 358 19.33 -6.55 -5.42
CA LYS A 358 18.95 -7.95 -5.16
C LYS A 358 17.43 -8.15 -5.24
N PRO A 359 16.94 -9.33 -5.66
CA PRO A 359 15.53 -9.68 -5.52
C PRO A 359 15.07 -9.53 -4.07
N GLN A 360 13.88 -8.97 -3.85
CA GLN A 360 13.34 -8.73 -2.52
C GLN A 360 12.00 -9.47 -2.34
N VAL A 361 11.89 -10.17 -1.21
CA VAL A 361 10.59 -10.63 -0.69
C VAL A 361 9.97 -9.42 0.00
N ASN A 362 8.86 -8.92 -0.53
CA ASN A 362 8.24 -7.68 -0.05
C ASN A 362 7.02 -7.95 0.83
N TYR A 363 6.65 -9.21 0.99
CA TYR A 363 5.59 -9.65 1.88
C TYR A 363 5.73 -11.14 2.15
N LEU A 364 5.61 -11.52 3.42
CA LEU A 364 5.70 -12.90 3.89
C LEU A 364 4.68 -13.10 5.00
N VAL A 365 3.76 -14.05 4.81
CA VAL A 365 2.85 -14.51 5.87
C VAL A 365 3.33 -15.86 6.33
N THR A 366 3.70 -15.91 7.61
CA THR A 366 4.10 -17.13 8.29
C THR A 366 3.43 -17.16 9.66
N PRO A 367 3.00 -18.34 10.15
CA PRO A 367 2.66 -18.53 11.54
C PRO A 367 3.85 -18.17 12.42
N ARG A 368 3.59 -17.37 13.44
CA ARG A 368 4.64 -16.85 14.34
C ARG A 368 5.14 -17.90 15.34
N THR A 369 4.28 -18.85 15.70
CA THR A 369 4.62 -20.03 16.48
C THR A 369 3.93 -21.25 15.87
N ILE A 370 4.55 -22.42 16.00
CA ILE A 370 3.97 -23.70 15.58
C ILE A 370 4.01 -24.61 16.80
N SER A 371 2.87 -24.78 17.44
CA SER A 371 2.74 -25.68 18.60
C SER A 371 2.25 -27.09 18.19
N SER A 372 1.62 -27.23 17.01
CA SER A 372 1.33 -28.49 16.30
C SER A 372 0.69 -28.17 14.93
N GLY A 373 0.59 -29.15 14.02
CA GLY A 373 -0.20 -29.04 12.78
C GLY A 373 0.57 -28.66 11.50
N THR A 374 -0.17 -28.27 10.45
CA THR A 374 0.36 -27.94 9.12
C THR A 374 0.76 -26.47 9.01
N LEU A 375 2.01 -26.23 8.59
CA LEU A 375 2.57 -24.90 8.34
C LEU A 375 2.18 -24.40 6.95
N ASN A 376 1.43 -23.30 6.89
CA ASN A 376 1.13 -22.60 5.65
C ASN A 376 1.96 -21.32 5.56
N ILE A 377 2.81 -21.21 4.54
CA ILE A 377 3.62 -20.03 4.25
C ILE A 377 3.19 -19.48 2.90
N THR A 378 2.95 -18.19 2.82
CA THR A 378 2.72 -17.50 1.54
C THR A 378 3.60 -16.26 1.47
N GLY A 379 4.05 -15.90 0.27
CA GLY A 379 4.88 -14.72 0.09
C GLY A 379 4.74 -14.15 -1.31
N SER A 380 5.16 -12.89 -1.46
CA SER A 380 5.26 -12.24 -2.76
C SER A 380 6.54 -11.41 -2.83
N GLY A 381 7.14 -11.34 -4.01
CA GLY A 381 8.37 -10.59 -4.25
C GLY A 381 8.41 -10.08 -5.69
N PHE A 382 9.34 -9.17 -5.94
CA PHE A 382 9.67 -8.71 -7.29
C PHE A 382 11.18 -8.50 -7.42
N SER A 383 11.66 -8.46 -8.66
CA SER A 383 13.03 -8.06 -9.01
C SER A 383 12.99 -6.77 -9.84
N LYS A 384 14.05 -5.96 -9.75
CA LYS A 384 14.09 -4.57 -10.24
C LYS A 384 14.60 -4.42 -11.67
#